data_AF-A0A5K7ZPC5-F1
#
_entry.id   AF-A0A5K7ZPC5-F1
#
_cell.length_a   1.000
_cell.length_b   1.000
_cell.length_c   1.000
_cell.angle_alpha   90.00
_cell.angle_beta   90.00
_cell.angle_gamma   90.00
#
_symmetry.space_group_name_H-M   'P 1'
#
loop_
_entity.id
_entity.type
_entity.pdbx_description
1 polymer ?
#
loop_
_entity_poly.entity_id
_entity_poly.type
_entity_poly.pdbx_seq_one_letter_code
_entity_poly.pdbx_strand_id
1 'polypeptide(L)'
;MDRLEIIHLRGHSHREKKDPIAAFRQLSVPRRINNLKEISLFQDHALENDLKIIIRWQGCTEHTGKSPLGLQLAAAFSEFGQIRHTAWEPVMSYLTQEAKS
;
A
#
# COMPACT_ATOMS: atom_id res chain seq x y z
N MET A 1 10.18 14.08 8.81
CA MET A 1 8.74 13.79 8.98
C MET A 1 8.46 12.45 8.31
N ASP A 2 7.64 11.60 8.93
CA ASP A 2 7.27 10.32 8.32
C ASP A 2 6.40 10.57 7.08
N ARG A 3 6.55 9.71 6.07
CA ARG A 3 5.76 9.76 4.83
C ARG A 3 5.16 8.38 4.51
N LEU A 4 4.02 8.39 3.83
CA LEU A 4 3.28 7.23 3.38
C LEU A 4 3.36 7.10 1.88
N GLU A 5 3.60 5.90 1.39
CA GLU A 5 3.40 5.52 0.00
C GLU A 5 2.26 4.50 -0.02
N ILE A 6 1.28 4.70 -0.92
CA ILE A 6 0.01 3.97 -0.86
C ILE A 6 -0.29 3.33 -2.22
N ILE A 7 -0.54 2.03 -2.18
CA ILE A 7 -0.95 1.24 -3.34
C ILE A 7 -2.40 0.84 -3.12
N HIS A 8 -3.30 1.44 -3.88
CA HIS A 8 -4.69 1.04 -3.94
C HIS A 8 -4.84 -0.10 -4.95
N LEU A 9 -5.49 -1.17 -4.52
CA LEU A 9 -5.86 -2.32 -5.32
C LEU A 9 -7.39 -2.40 -5.36
N ARG A 10 -7.95 -2.35 -6.56
CA ARG A 10 -9.37 -2.60 -6.82
C ARG A 10 -9.52 -3.95 -7.51
N GLY A 11 -10.09 -4.92 -6.80
CA GLY A 11 -10.24 -6.30 -7.27
C GLY A 11 -11.14 -6.42 -8.51
N HIS A 12 -10.80 -7.34 -9.42
CA HIS A 12 -11.68 -7.72 -10.53
C HIS A 12 -12.90 -8.51 -10.02
N SER A 13 -14.03 -8.38 -10.70
CA SER A 13 -15.30 -9.00 -10.30
C SER A 13 -15.20 -10.53 -10.20
N HIS A 14 -15.11 -11.02 -8.96
CA HIS A 14 -15.53 -12.30 -8.37
C HIS A 14 -15.21 -13.67 -9.02
N ARG A 15 -14.77 -13.79 -10.28
CA ARG A 15 -14.80 -15.09 -10.96
C ARG A 15 -13.54 -15.96 -10.82
N GLU A 16 -12.39 -15.35 -10.52
CA GLU A 16 -11.13 -16.06 -10.26
C GLU A 16 -10.39 -15.36 -9.12
N LYS A 17 -10.89 -15.48 -7.88
CA LYS A 17 -10.32 -14.79 -6.73
C LYS A 17 -9.05 -15.49 -6.25
N LYS A 18 -7.91 -15.18 -6.87
CA LYS A 18 -6.66 -15.20 -6.12
C LYS A 18 -6.82 -14.25 -4.93
N ASP A 19 -6.41 -14.66 -3.73
CA ASP A 19 -6.63 -13.90 -2.50
C ASP A 19 -5.46 -12.93 -2.25
N PRO A 20 -5.62 -11.62 -2.51
CA PRO A 20 -4.57 -10.63 -2.25
C PRO A 20 -4.21 -10.51 -0.76
N ILE A 21 -5.12 -10.83 0.17
CA ILE A 21 -4.84 -10.81 1.61
C ILE A 21 -3.89 -11.96 1.96
N ALA A 22 -4.14 -13.16 1.42
CA ALA A 22 -3.24 -14.29 1.59
C ALA A 22 -1.86 -14.01 0.97
N ALA A 23 -1.80 -13.42 -0.23
CA ALA A 23 -0.54 -13.03 -0.86
C ALA A 23 0.24 -12.01 0.00
N PHE A 24 -0.44 -11.02 0.57
CA PHE A 24 0.18 -10.05 1.47
C PHE A 24 0.77 -10.71 2.72
N ARG A 25 0.05 -11.67 3.33
CA ARG A 25 0.54 -12.40 4.51
C ARG A 25 1.79 -13.24 4.23
N GLN A 26 2.01 -13.64 2.99
CA GLN A 26 3.19 -14.39 2.56
C GLN A 26 4.38 -13.50 2.17
N LEU A 27 4.20 -12.17 2.14
CA LEU A 27 5.27 -11.25 1.79
C LEU A 27 6.45 -11.38 2.76
N SER A 28 7.58 -11.80 2.20
CA SER A 28 8.86 -11.79 2.91
C SER A 28 9.55 -10.47 2.64
N VAL A 29 9.25 -9.47 3.47
CA VAL A 29 9.85 -8.13 3.35
C VAL A 29 11.30 -8.19 3.82
N PRO A 30 12.28 -7.72 3.01
CA PRO A 30 13.67 -7.70 3.45
C PRO A 30 13.84 -6.88 4.74
N ARG A 31 14.48 -7.47 5.76
CA ARG A 31 14.67 -6.84 7.09
C ARG A 31 15.51 -5.56 7.07
N ARG A 32 16.17 -5.22 5.96
CA ARG A 32 17.15 -4.11 5.87
C ARG A 32 16.83 -3.12 4.75
N ILE A 33 15.57 -2.74 4.59
CA ILE A 33 15.22 -1.59 3.76
C ILE A 33 15.39 -0.35 4.64
N ASN A 34 16.41 0.47 4.33
CA ASN A 34 16.68 1.70 5.09
C ASN A 34 15.43 2.58 5.13
N ASN A 35 15.17 3.16 6.30
CA ASN A 35 14.03 4.06 6.56
C ASN A 35 12.64 3.42 6.44
N LEU A 36 12.51 2.13 6.09
CA LEU A 36 11.22 1.45 6.13
C LEU A 36 10.82 1.24 7.58
N LYS A 37 9.66 1.76 7.96
CA LYS A 37 9.12 1.66 9.31
C LYS A 37 8.09 0.55 9.43
N GLU A 38 7.11 0.53 8.52
CA GLU A 38 6.08 -0.50 8.50
C GLU A 38 5.47 -0.66 7.11
N ILE A 39 4.88 -1.83 6.87
CA ILE A 39 4.01 -2.11 5.72
C ILE A 39 2.73 -2.69 6.29
N SER A 40 1.59 -2.15 5.90
CA SER A 40 0.29 -2.55 6.41
C SER A 40 -0.72 -2.71 5.28
N LEU A 41 -1.64 -3.67 5.45
CA LEU A 41 -2.75 -3.88 4.54
C LEU A 41 -4.03 -3.41 5.22
N PHE A 42 -4.79 -2.56 4.53
CA PHE A 42 -6.10 -2.08 4.95
C PHE A 42 -7.13 -2.54 3.94
N GLN A 43 -8.26 -3.05 4.44
CA GLN A 43 -9.43 -3.37 3.64
C GLN A 43 -10.49 -2.29 3.86
N ASP A 44 -10.98 -1.72 2.77
CA ASP A 44 -12.07 -0.76 2.84
C ASP A 44 -13.39 -1.52 3.01
N HIS A 45 -14.04 -1.36 4.15
CA HIS A 45 -15.32 -2.05 4.43
C HIS A 45 -16.49 -1.49 3.63
N ALA A 46 -16.40 -0.25 3.12
CA ALA A 46 -17.44 0.34 2.28
C ALA A 46 -17.36 -0.14 0.82
N LEU A 47 -16.19 -0.64 0.40
CA LEU A 47 -15.93 -1.18 -0.93
C LEU A 47 -15.20 -2.51 -0.76
N GLU A 48 -15.93 -3.61 -0.52
CA GLU A 48 -15.37 -4.93 -0.12
C GLU A 48 -14.21 -5.45 -1.00
N ASN A 49 -14.07 -4.97 -2.24
CA ASN A 49 -13.03 -5.36 -3.19
C ASN A 49 -11.87 -4.35 -3.29
N ASP A 50 -11.88 -3.25 -2.53
CA ASP A 50 -10.81 -2.25 -2.49
C ASP A 50 -9.89 -2.51 -1.28
N LEU A 51 -8.61 -2.70 -1.58
CA LEU A 51 -7.53 -2.90 -0.62
C LEU A 51 -6.51 -1.77 -0.75
N LYS A 52 -5.84 -1.44 0.34
CA LYS A 52 -4.73 -0.48 0.36
C LYS A 52 -3.52 -1.11 1.02
N ILE A 53 -2.38 -1.11 0.34
CA ILE A 53 -1.08 -1.39 0.94
C ILE A 53 -0.45 -0.04 1.27
N ILE A 54 -0.19 0.19 2.55
CA ILE A 54 0.43 1.41 3.06
C ILE A 54 1.86 1.08 3.48
N ILE A 55 2.81 1.80 2.91
CA ILE A 55 4.24 1.70 3.22
C ILE A 55 4.64 2.98 3.95
N ARG A 56 5.03 2.86 5.22
CA ARG A 56 5.49 4.00 6.01
C ARG A 56 6.99 4.07 6.05
N TRP A 57 7.49 5.27 5.82
CA TRP A 57 8.91 5.55 5.82
C TRP A 57 9.26 6.63 6.84
N GLN A 58 10.34 6.40 7.56
CA GLN A 58 10.87 7.31 8.56
C GLN A 58 11.80 8.35 7.92
N GLY A 59 11.63 9.62 8.29
CA GLY A 59 12.62 10.66 7.99
C GLY A 59 12.85 10.93 6.49
N CYS A 60 11.98 10.44 5.61
CA CYS A 60 12.22 10.55 4.18
C CYS A 60 11.80 11.92 3.64
N THR A 61 12.78 12.68 3.13
CA THR A 61 12.57 14.02 2.55
C THR A 61 12.88 14.10 1.06
N GLU A 62 13.52 13.08 0.48
CA GLU A 62 14.19 13.20 -0.83
C GLU A 62 13.58 12.33 -1.95
N HIS A 63 12.61 11.46 -1.67
CA HIS A 63 12.03 10.63 -2.72
C HIS A 63 11.05 11.42 -3.61
N THR A 64 11.54 11.84 -4.78
CA THR A 64 10.71 12.35 -5.88
C THR A 64 10.26 11.18 -6.76
N GLY A 65 9.17 10.51 -6.38
CA GLY A 65 8.60 9.37 -7.14
C GLY A 65 8.44 8.11 -6.29
N LYS A 66 7.88 7.03 -6.85
CA LYS A 66 7.57 5.78 -6.14
C LYS A 66 8.85 5.07 -5.67
N SER A 67 8.84 4.45 -4.50
CA SER A 67 9.98 3.66 -4.01
C SER A 67 10.14 2.37 -4.83
N PRO A 68 11.35 1.79 -4.89
CA PRO A 68 11.55 0.47 -5.52
C PRO A 68 10.65 -0.61 -4.91
N LEU A 69 10.46 -0.59 -3.59
CA LEU A 69 9.56 -1.50 -2.88
C LEU A 69 8.10 -1.30 -3.31
N GLY A 70 7.64 -0.04 -3.37
CA GLY A 70 6.30 0.29 -3.81
C GLY A 70 6.02 -0.14 -5.25
N LEU A 71 7.02 -0.01 -6.14
CA LEU A 71 6.94 -0.50 -7.52
C LEU A 71 6.85 -2.03 -7.58
N GLN A 72 7.66 -2.74 -6.79
CA GLN A 72 7.61 -4.20 -6.71
C GLN A 72 6.26 -4.71 -6.20
N LEU A 73 5.74 -4.09 -5.13
CA LEU A 73 4.42 -4.44 -4.59
C LEU A 73 3.31 -4.12 -5.60
N ALA A 74 3.36 -2.97 -6.27
CA ALA A 74 2.38 -2.62 -7.30
C ALA A 74 2.39 -3.63 -8.47
N ALA A 75 3.58 -4.08 -8.90
CA ALA A 75 3.70 -5.09 -9.94
C ALA A 75 3.16 -6.45 -9.47
N ALA A 76 3.58 -6.92 -8.30
CA ALA A 76 3.15 -8.19 -7.73
C ALA A 76 1.63 -8.24 -7.50
N PHE A 77 1.01 -7.11 -7.10
CA PHE A 77 -0.42 -7.08 -6.81
C PHE A 77 -1.30 -6.78 -8.03
N SER A 78 -0.71 -6.45 -9.18
CA SER A 78 -1.47 -6.18 -10.41
C SER A 78 -2.23 -7.40 -10.95
N GLU A 79 -1.82 -8.61 -10.57
CA GLU A 79 -2.55 -9.83 -10.94
C GLU A 79 -3.91 -9.97 -10.23
N PHE A 80 -4.14 -9.24 -9.12
CA PHE A 80 -5.38 -9.31 -8.35
C PHE A 80 -6.40 -8.24 -8.77
N GLY A 81 -6.01 -7.24 -9.57
CA GLY A 81 -6.88 -6.11 -9.87
C GLY A 81 -6.19 -4.88 -10.44
N GLN A 82 -6.96 -3.81 -10.55
CA GLN A 82 -6.46 -2.52 -10.99
C GLN A 82 -5.66 -1.85 -9.86
N ILE A 83 -4.44 -1.42 -10.18
CA ILE A 83 -3.56 -0.72 -9.26
C ILE A 83 -3.61 0.79 -9.51
N ARG A 84 -3.86 1.55 -8.43
CA ARG A 84 -3.57 2.98 -8.37
C ARG A 84 -2.53 3.21 -7.28
N HIS A 85 -1.35 3.62 -7.70
CA HIS A 85 -0.23 3.83 -6.79
C HIS A 85 0.03 5.34 -6.64
N THR A 86 -0.32 5.88 -5.47
CA THR A 86 -0.05 7.26 -5.10
C THR A 86 1.34 7.38 -4.48
N ALA A 87 2.02 8.47 -4.81
CA ALA A 87 3.32 8.78 -4.23
C ALA A 87 3.16 9.33 -2.80
N TRP A 88 4.28 9.75 -2.24
CA TRP A 88 4.48 10.20 -0.87
C TRP A 88 3.46 11.21 -0.32
N GLU A 89 2.64 10.77 0.63
CA GLU A 89 1.76 11.61 1.43
C GLU A 89 2.33 11.83 2.84
N PRO A 90 2.23 13.04 3.43
CA PRO A 90 2.56 13.23 4.84
C PRO A 90 1.66 12.37 5.74
N VAL A 91 2.19 11.73 6.79
CA VAL A 91 1.35 10.94 7.72
C VAL A 91 0.17 11.75 8.29
N MET A 92 0.36 13.06 8.48
CA MET A 92 -0.67 13.95 9.02
C MET A 92 -1.89 14.12 8.09
N SER A 93 -1.74 13.97 6.76
CA SER A 93 -2.87 14.05 5.83
C SER A 93 -3.77 12.81 5.90
N TYR A 94 -3.24 11.67 6.38
CA TYR A 94 -4.00 10.42 6.52
C TYR A 94 -4.82 10.37 7.81
N LEU A 95 -4.23 10.81 8.93
CA LEU A 95 -4.92 10.87 10.24
C LEU A 95 -6.16 11.79 10.21
N THR A 96 -6.16 12.80 9.33
CA THR A 96 -7.28 13.73 9.19
C THR A 96 -8.43 13.16 8.33
N GLN A 97 -8.16 12.15 7.49
CA GLN A 97 -9.19 11.50 6.66
C GLN A 97 -9.95 10.41 7.42
N GLU A 98 -9.25 9.62 8.25
CA GLU A 98 -9.85 8.56 9.07
C GLU A 98 -10.75 9.12 10.19
N ALA A 99 -10.45 10.31 10.72
CA ALA A 99 -11.25 10.96 11.76
C ALA A 99 -12.61 11.51 11.29
N LYS A 100 -12.89 11.47 9.99
CA LYS A 100 -14.14 11.97 9.38
C LYS A 100 -15.01 10.88 8.77
N SER A 101 -14.62 9.61 8.88
CA SER A 101 -15.37 8.48 8.30
C SER A 101 -16.07 7.64 9.36
#